data_AF-A0A967LQC8-F1
#
_entry.id   AF-A0A967LQC8-F1
#
_cell.length_a   1.000
_cell.length_b   1.000
_cell.length_c   1.000
_cell.angle_alpha   90.00
_cell.angle_beta   90.00
_cell.angle_gamma   90.00
#
_symmetry.space_group_name_H-M   'P 1'
#
loop_
_entity.id
_entity.type
_entity.pdbx_description
1 polymer ?
#
loop_
_entity_poly.entity_id
_entity_poly.type
_entity_poly.pdbx_seq_one_letter_code
_entity_poly.pdbx_strand_id
1 'polypeptide(L)'
;MALVIGAVLLAESTGIQLFLVIAGLMLTEAGVWRLADPLLPDERRFLALRAEADHFMALVRQLNSAALALNQGDVEGSSFAIDEVRRAMHDSVDRMVHFAGKTEAETGDGVLDGGAV
;
A
#
# COMPACT_ATOMS: atom_id res chain seq x y z
N MET A 1 -6.69 19.65 -22.28
CA MET A 1 -7.91 19.40 -23.08
C MET A 1 -8.14 20.45 -24.17
N ALA A 2 -8.26 21.75 -23.85
CA ALA A 2 -8.53 22.79 -24.88
C ALA A 2 -7.48 22.87 -26.01
N LEU A 3 -6.18 22.70 -25.71
CA LEU A 3 -5.11 22.67 -26.72
C LEU A 3 -5.18 21.44 -27.65
N VAL A 4 -5.59 20.29 -27.12
CA VAL A 4 -5.72 19.05 -27.89
C VAL A 4 -6.89 19.16 -28.86
N ILE A 5 -8.03 19.68 -28.38
CA ILE A 5 -9.22 19.90 -29.20
C ILE A 5 -8.94 20.94 -30.31
N GLY A 6 -8.21 22.02 -29.99
CA GLY A 6 -7.80 23.02 -30.97
C GLY A 6 -6.85 22.48 -32.05
N ALA A 7 -5.90 21.62 -31.68
CA ALA A 7 -4.97 21.01 -32.63
C ALA A 7 -5.65 19.97 -33.56
N VAL A 8 -6.65 19.25 -33.07
CA VAL A 8 -7.46 18.31 -33.88
C VAL A 8 -8.32 19.07 -34.90
N LEU A 9 -8.92 20.20 -34.52
CA LEU A 9 -9.76 20.99 -35.41
C LEU A 9 -9.00 21.67 -36.57
N LEU A 10 -7.70 21.94 -36.41
CA LEU A 10 -6.86 22.56 -37.45
C LEU A 10 -6.13 21.57 -38.37
N ALA A 11 -6.12 20.28 -38.04
CA ALA A 11 -5.41 19.28 -38.83
C ALA A 11 -6.33 18.67 -39.90
N GLU A 12 -6.09 18.95 -41.19
CA GLU A 12 -6.88 18.39 -42.32
C GLU A 12 -6.60 16.90 -42.58
N SER A 13 -5.52 16.36 -42.01
CA SER A 13 -5.05 14.99 -42.21
C SER A 13 -5.46 14.09 -41.04
N THR A 14 -6.31 13.10 -41.32
CA THR A 14 -6.75 12.07 -40.35
C THR A 14 -5.57 11.35 -39.70
N GLY A 15 -4.46 11.17 -40.41
CA GLY A 15 -3.25 10.54 -39.88
C GLY A 15 -2.56 11.38 -38.80
N ILE A 16 -2.49 12.69 -38.99
CA ILE A 16 -1.86 13.61 -38.03
C ILE A 16 -2.75 13.79 -36.80
N GLN A 17 -4.08 13.85 -36.97
CA GLN A 17 -5.03 13.89 -35.86
C GLN A 17 -4.91 12.64 -34.97
N LEU A 18 -4.90 11.45 -35.58
CA LEU A 18 -4.79 10.19 -34.83
C LEU A 18 -3.48 10.13 -34.04
N PHE A 19 -2.37 10.54 -34.66
CA PHE A 19 -1.07 10.59 -33.99
C PHE A 19 -1.07 11.55 -32.79
N LEU A 20 -1.64 12.76 -32.93
CA LEU A 20 -1.72 13.74 -31.85
C LEU A 20 -2.59 13.27 -30.67
N VAL A 21 -3.70 12.58 -30.95
CA VAL A 21 -4.56 12.00 -29.91
C VAL A 21 -3.82 10.90 -29.15
N ILE A 22 -3.16 9.97 -29.87
CA ILE A 22 -2.39 8.89 -29.26
C ILE A 22 -1.22 9.45 -28.44
N ALA A 23 -0.49 10.43 -28.97
CA ALA A 23 0.61 11.08 -28.27
C ALA A 23 0.15 11.83 -27.01
N GLY A 24 -0.99 12.53 -27.09
CA GLY A 24 -1.61 13.21 -25.94
C GLY A 24 -2.11 12.23 -24.87
N LEU A 25 -2.66 11.09 -25.27
CA LEU A 25 -3.05 10.01 -24.37
C LEU A 25 -1.82 9.41 -23.67
N MET A 26 -0.78 9.06 -24.43
CA MET A 26 0.48 8.54 -23.88
C MET A 26 1.16 9.51 -22.92
N LEU A 27 1.16 10.82 -23.21
CA LEU A 27 1.71 11.83 -22.30
C LEU A 27 0.91 11.94 -21.01
N THR A 28 -0.42 11.77 -21.08
CA THR A 28 -1.29 11.81 -19.90
C THR A 28 -1.09 10.56 -19.05
N GLU A 29 -1.03 9.39 -19.67
CA GLU A 29 -0.75 8.13 -18.97
C GLU A 29 0.67 8.14 -18.37
N ALA A 30 1.70 8.47 -19.14
CA ALA A 30 3.07 8.57 -18.62
C ALA A 30 3.23 9.61 -17.50
N GLY A 31 2.44 10.70 -17.54
CA GLY A 31 2.37 11.68 -16.47
C GLY A 31 1.81 11.10 -15.16
N VAL A 32 0.79 10.24 -15.25
CA VAL A 32 0.23 9.52 -14.10
C VAL A 32 1.24 8.51 -13.53
N TRP A 33 1.94 7.77 -14.39
CA TRP A 33 2.97 6.83 -13.94
C TRP A 33 4.13 7.52 -13.22
N ARG A 34 4.61 8.66 -13.72
CA ARG A 34 5.69 9.44 -13.08
C ARG A 34 5.25 10.14 -11.78
N LEU A 35 3.98 10.49 -11.61
CA LEU A 35 3.43 10.98 -10.34
C LEU A 35 3.15 9.85 -9.34
N ALA A 36 2.84 8.66 -9.83
CA ALA A 36 2.64 7.48 -9.01
C ALA A 36 3.96 6.92 -8.47
N ASP A 37 5.08 7.07 -9.18
CA ASP A 37 6.40 6.55 -8.80
C ASP A 37 6.91 6.96 -7.40
N PRO A 38 6.79 8.23 -6.95
CA PRO A 38 7.11 8.61 -5.57
C PRO A 38 6.02 8.23 -4.54
N LEU A 39 4.80 7.90 -4.97
CA LEU A 39 3.69 7.41 -4.11
C LEU A 39 3.68 5.87 -4.00
N LEU A 40 4.30 5.18 -4.96
CA LEU A 40 4.53 3.75 -5.05
C LEU A 40 6.04 3.46 -5.15
N PRO A 41 6.89 3.96 -4.22
CA PRO A 41 8.32 3.71 -4.28
C PRO A 41 8.58 2.22 -4.06
N ASP A 42 8.82 1.52 -5.17
CA ASP A 42 9.34 0.16 -5.30
C ASP A 42 8.88 -0.79 -4.19
N GLU A 43 7.69 -1.38 -4.38
CA GLU A 43 7.02 -2.33 -3.48
C GLU A 43 7.91 -3.50 -3.03
N ARG A 44 9.06 -3.71 -3.67
CA ARG A 44 10.04 -4.74 -3.36
C ARG A 44 11.02 -4.37 -2.25
N ARG A 45 11.18 -3.08 -1.91
CA ARG A 45 12.24 -2.65 -0.98
C ARG A 45 11.89 -2.81 0.50
N PHE A 46 10.60 -2.73 0.85
CA PHE A 46 10.12 -2.76 2.23
C PHE A 46 9.12 -3.89 2.47
N LEU A 47 9.46 -5.11 2.00
CA LEU A 47 8.56 -6.27 2.06
C LEU A 47 8.16 -6.64 3.49
N ALA A 48 9.08 -6.54 4.47
CA ALA A 48 8.78 -6.81 5.87
C ALA A 48 7.76 -5.82 6.47
N LEU A 49 7.91 -4.52 6.19
CA LEU A 49 6.96 -3.50 6.64
C LEU A 49 5.59 -3.69 6.01
N ARG A 50 5.55 -4.08 4.72
CA ARG A 50 4.30 -4.36 4.01
C ARG A 50 3.58 -5.60 4.56
N ALA A 51 4.32 -6.69 4.79
CA ALA A 51 3.78 -7.91 5.37
C ALA A 51 3.19 -7.64 6.77
N GLU A 52 3.85 -6.82 7.59
CA GLU A 52 3.32 -6.42 8.88
C GLU A 52 2.09 -5.51 8.75
N ALA A 53 2.06 -4.59 7.78
CA ALA A 53 0.87 -3.76 7.52
C ALA A 53 -0.35 -4.59 7.09
N ASP A 54 -0.15 -5.61 6.25
CA ASP A 54 -1.20 -6.55 5.84
C ASP A 54 -1.72 -7.35 7.05
N HIS A 55 -0.81 -7.78 7.93
CA HIS A 55 -1.17 -8.42 9.20
C HIS A 55 -1.99 -7.48 10.10
N PHE A 56 -1.57 -6.23 10.25
CA PHE A 56 -2.31 -5.23 11.03
C PHE A 56 -3.73 -5.02 10.48
N MET A 57 -3.90 -4.96 9.15
CA MET A 57 -5.21 -4.86 8.52
C MET A 57 -6.11 -6.06 8.80
N ALA A 58 -5.54 -7.27 8.94
CA ALA A 58 -6.29 -8.44 9.38
C ALA A 58 -6.76 -8.32 10.85
N LEU A 59 -5.92 -7.76 11.73
CA LEU A 59 -6.29 -7.50 13.13
C LEU A 59 -7.42 -6.46 13.25
N VAL A 60 -7.41 -5.41 12.44
CA VAL A 60 -8.52 -4.42 12.38
C VAL A 60 -9.86 -5.11 12.07
N ARG A 61 -9.87 -6.07 11.14
CA ARG A 61 -11.09 -6.84 10.81
C ARG A 61 -11.53 -7.72 11.97
N GLN A 62 -10.58 -8.35 12.68
CA GLN A 62 -10.87 -9.18 13.85
C GLN A 62 -11.44 -8.34 15.01
N LEU A 63 -10.89 -7.15 15.24
CA LEU A 63 -11.42 -6.21 16.23
C LEU A 63 -12.87 -5.84 15.90
N ASN A 64 -13.15 -5.53 14.64
CA ASN A 64 -14.51 -5.20 14.21
C ASN A 64 -15.47 -6.40 14.39
N SER A 65 -15.05 -7.62 14.07
CA SER A 65 -15.89 -8.80 14.31
C SER A 65 -16.17 -9.04 15.80
N ALA A 66 -15.17 -8.87 16.66
CA ALA A 66 -15.33 -9.02 18.10
C ALA A 66 -16.24 -7.93 18.68
N ALA A 67 -16.12 -6.68 18.22
CA ALA A 67 -17.00 -5.58 18.60
C ALA A 67 -18.45 -5.81 18.16
N LEU A 68 -18.67 -6.36 16.96
CA LEU A 68 -20.01 -6.73 16.50
C LEU A 68 -20.62 -7.86 17.33
N ALA A 69 -19.83 -8.88 17.70
CA ALA A 69 -20.28 -9.98 18.56
C ALA A 69 -20.67 -9.49 19.97
N LEU A 70 -19.88 -8.58 20.55
CA LEU A 70 -20.20 -7.93 21.81
C LEU A 70 -21.55 -7.20 21.74
N ASN A 71 -21.80 -6.46 20.66
CA ASN A 71 -23.04 -5.73 20.45
C ASN A 71 -24.25 -6.65 20.22
N GLN A 72 -24.02 -7.90 19.79
CA GLN A 72 -25.06 -8.92 19.62
C GLN A 72 -25.36 -9.69 20.93
N GLY A 73 -24.69 -9.36 22.04
CA GLY A 73 -24.99 -9.90 23.37
C GLY A 73 -24.04 -10.99 23.86
N ASP A 74 -22.96 -11.30 23.13
CA ASP A 74 -21.91 -12.21 23.62
C ASP A 74 -20.86 -11.42 24.43
N VAL A 75 -21.10 -11.25 25.73
CA VAL A 75 -20.36 -10.29 26.56
C VAL A 75 -19.00 -10.81 27.04
N GLU A 76 -18.94 -12.06 27.51
CA GLU A 76 -17.73 -12.61 28.14
C GLU A 76 -16.66 -12.99 27.11
N GLY A 77 -17.05 -13.68 26.03
CA GLY A 77 -16.13 -14.09 24.97
C GLY A 77 -15.61 -12.92 24.14
N SER A 78 -16.48 -11.96 23.83
CA SER A 78 -16.12 -10.83 22.98
C SER A 78 -15.23 -9.82 23.68
N SER A 79 -15.41 -9.58 24.98
CA SER A 79 -14.53 -8.66 25.72
C SER A 79 -13.09 -9.20 25.77
N PHE A 80 -12.93 -10.50 26.05
CA PHE A 80 -11.61 -11.14 26.01
C PHE A 80 -10.99 -11.09 24.62
N ALA A 81 -11.78 -11.38 23.57
CA ALA A 81 -11.31 -11.32 22.19
C ALA A 81 -10.86 -9.89 21.79
N ILE A 82 -11.58 -8.85 22.23
CA ILE A 82 -11.19 -7.46 21.99
C ILE A 82 -9.86 -7.13 22.65
N ASP A 83 -9.64 -7.53 23.89
CA ASP A 83 -8.39 -7.27 24.62
C ASP A 83 -7.20 -8.01 24.00
N GLU A 84 -7.42 -9.22 23.52
CA GLU A 84 -6.38 -10.00 22.82
C GLU A 84 -6.01 -9.36 21.48
N VAL A 85 -7.00 -8.99 20.66
CA VAL A 85 -6.76 -8.29 19.40
C VAL A 85 -6.08 -6.95 19.65
N ARG A 86 -6.45 -6.22 20.72
CA ARG A 86 -5.78 -4.97 21.10
C ARG A 86 -4.29 -5.18 21.39
N ARG A 87 -3.91 -6.21 22.16
CA ARG A 87 -2.49 -6.52 22.41
C ARG A 87 -1.77 -6.82 21.10
N ALA A 88 -2.34 -7.70 20.27
CA ALA A 88 -1.75 -8.05 18.99
C ALA A 88 -1.55 -6.82 18.08
N MET A 89 -2.47 -5.86 18.10
CA MET A 89 -2.33 -4.60 17.36
C MET A 89 -1.19 -3.73 17.88
N HIS A 90 -0.99 -3.64 19.20
CA HIS A 90 0.16 -2.93 19.77
C HIS A 90 1.48 -3.58 19.37
N ASP A 91 1.59 -4.90 19.51
CA ASP A 91 2.78 -5.64 19.12
C ASP A 91 3.07 -5.50 17.61
N SER A 92 2.02 -5.46 16.79
CA SER A 92 2.13 -5.25 15.35
C SER A 92 2.67 -3.85 15.03
N VAL A 93 2.21 -2.81 15.71
CA VAL A 93 2.76 -1.45 15.58
C VAL A 93 4.23 -1.41 15.98
N ASP A 94 4.61 -2.08 17.07
CA ASP A 94 6.02 -2.15 17.49
C ASP A 94 6.89 -2.83 16.42
N ARG A 95 6.39 -3.90 15.77
CA ARG A 95 7.06 -4.52 14.63
C ARG A 95 7.12 -3.61 13.39
N MET A 96 6.06 -2.84 13.11
CA MET A 96 6.08 -1.86 12.03
C MET A 96 7.15 -0.78 12.26
N VAL A 97 7.30 -0.29 13.50
CA VAL A 97 8.38 0.63 13.86
C VAL A 97 9.74 -0.06 13.68
N HIS A 98 9.86 -1.34 14.04
CA HIS A 98 11.08 -2.10 13.85
C HIS A 98 11.47 -2.23 12.37
N PHE A 99 10.52 -2.42 11.45
CA PHE A 99 10.77 -2.55 10.01
C PHE A 99 10.83 -1.21 9.27
N ALA A 100 10.42 -0.11 9.89
CA ALA A 100 10.38 1.19 9.25
C ALA A 100 11.76 1.61 8.72
N GLY A 101 11.83 1.87 7.42
CA GLY A 101 13.07 2.26 6.74
C GLY A 101 14.08 1.14 6.52
N LYS A 102 13.84 -0.08 7.01
CA LYS A 102 14.75 -1.23 6.80
C LYS A 102 14.42 -1.95 5.51
N THR A 103 15.46 -2.21 4.71
CA THR A 103 15.34 -3.04 3.51
C THR A 103 15.52 -4.52 3.84
N GLU A 104 15.13 -5.43 2.93
CA GLU A 104 15.31 -6.88 3.16
C GLU A 104 16.77 -7.27 3.46
N ALA A 105 17.73 -6.58 2.83
CA ALA A 105 19.16 -6.81 3.05
C ALA A 105 19.57 -6.56 4.51
N GLU A 106 18.97 -5.57 5.18
CA GLU A 106 19.29 -5.18 6.56
C GLU A 106 18.49 -6.00 7.59
N THR A 107 17.37 -6.59 7.17
CA THR A 107 16.53 -7.42 8.05
C THR A 107 17.03 -8.88 8.10
N GLY A 108 17.69 -9.34 7.03
CA GLY A 108 18.27 -10.69 6.95
C GLY A 108 19.66 -10.85 7.59
N ASP A 109 20.47 -9.78 7.68
CA ASP A 109 21.87 -9.85 8.13
C ASP A 109 22.01 -9.89 9.66
N GLY A 110 21.02 -9.36 10.40
CA GLY A 110 21.01 -9.37 11.88
C GLY A 110 20.81 -10.76 12.52
N VAL A 111 20.53 -11.80 11.72
CA VAL A 111 20.39 -13.18 12.20
C VAL A 111 21.73 -13.93 12.17
N LEU A 112 22.73 -13.46 11.42
CA LEU A 112 23.98 -14.19 11.20
C LEU A 112 25.16 -13.74 12.09
N ASP A 113 25.07 -12.60 12.78
CA ASP A 113 26.16 -12.08 13.64
C ASP A 113 26.01 -12.44 15.14
N GLY A 114 25.01 -13.24 15.50
CA GLY A 114 24.75 -13.68 16.89
C GLY A 114 25.30 -15.05 17.26
N GLY A 115 26.02 -15.72 16.35
CA GLY A 115 26.36 -17.14 16.48
C GLY A 115 27.72 -17.52 15.91
N ALA A 116 28.80 -17.03 16.53
CA ALA A 116 30.10 -17.69 16.45
C ALA A 116 30.80 -17.60 17.81
N VAL A 117 30.82 -18.75 18.49
CA VAL A 117 31.71 -19.11 19.61
C VAL A 117 33.15 -19.14 19.10
#